data_AF-A0AAV2SSL9-F1
#
_entry.id   AF-A0AAV2SSL9-F1
#
_cell.length_a   1.000
_cell.length_b   1.000
_cell.length_c   1.000
_cell.angle_alpha   90.00
_cell.angle_beta   90.00
_cell.angle_gamma   90.00
#
_symmetry.space_group_name_H-M   'P 1'
#
loop_
_entity.id
_entity.type
_entity.pdbx_description
1 polymer ?
#
loop_
_entity_poly.entity_id
_entity_poly.type
_entity_poly.pdbx_seq_one_letter_code
_entity_poly.pdbx_strand_id
1 'polypeptide(L)'
;VVCAAVLLVACVAAQHGSGGGGGGGYGKPPGMPYDFGYGVKDEYRGVNFGQDEESDGNVVRGSYTVQLPDGRTQIVTYEADHDNGYRANVEYVGEAQFPHEFGPPVTFKPQTSGYQKPQQQQSYQPPKQSGGYQ
;
A
#
# COMPACT_ATOMS: atom_id res chain seq x y z
N VAL A 1 0.28 21.59 -24.39
CA VAL A 1 0.25 22.23 -23.06
C VAL A 1 -1.15 22.79 -22.87
N VAL A 2 -2.05 22.03 -22.26
CA VAL A 2 -3.30 22.58 -21.72
C VAL A 2 -3.34 22.15 -20.27
N CYS A 3 -2.98 23.11 -19.45
CA CYS A 3 -3.09 23.10 -18.00
C CYS A 3 -4.57 23.33 -17.70
N ALA A 4 -5.24 22.38 -17.04
CA ALA A 4 -6.61 22.58 -16.56
C ALA A 4 -6.63 22.28 -15.06
N ALA A 5 -6.39 23.32 -14.28
CA ALA A 5 -6.73 23.38 -12.86
C ALA A 5 -8.17 23.92 -12.74
N VAL A 6 -9.06 23.19 -12.05
CA VAL A 6 -10.29 23.69 -11.42
C VAL A 6 -10.57 22.74 -10.23
N LEU A 7 -10.09 23.05 -9.03
CA LEU A 7 -10.72 23.82 -7.94
C LEU A 7 -11.92 23.16 -7.22
N LEU A 8 -11.65 22.88 -5.93
CA LEU A 8 -12.50 23.06 -4.74
C LEU A 8 -13.80 22.25 -4.61
N VAL A 9 -13.79 21.34 -3.63
CA VAL A 9 -14.94 21.15 -2.74
C VAL A 9 -14.47 21.40 -1.31
N ALA A 10 -14.77 22.59 -0.81
CA ALA A 10 -14.81 22.88 0.61
C ALA A 10 -16.25 22.70 1.09
N CYS A 11 -16.48 21.80 2.05
CA CYS A 11 -17.54 21.99 3.03
C CYS A 11 -17.03 21.53 4.40
N VAL A 12 -16.58 22.52 5.17
CA VAL A 12 -16.53 22.43 6.63
C VAL A 12 -17.97 22.27 7.13
N ALA A 13 -18.25 21.18 7.81
CA ALA A 13 -19.33 21.11 8.78
C ALA A 13 -18.71 20.69 10.12
N ALA A 14 -18.31 21.69 10.91
CA ALA A 14 -18.11 21.52 12.33
C ALA A 14 -19.47 21.30 12.98
N GLN A 15 -19.68 20.15 13.61
CA GLN A 15 -20.76 19.93 14.57
C GLN A 15 -20.19 19.20 15.78
N HIS A 16 -20.44 19.80 16.94
CA HIS A 16 -19.84 19.52 18.23
C HIS A 16 -20.31 18.19 18.85
N GLY A 17 -19.50 17.64 19.76
CA GLY A 17 -20.06 17.04 20.98
C GLY A 17 -19.42 15.76 21.49
N SER A 18 -18.56 15.93 22.50
CA SER A 18 -18.54 15.20 23.78
C SER A 18 -18.54 13.66 23.78
N GLY A 19 -17.42 13.07 24.21
CA GLY A 19 -17.38 11.72 24.76
C GLY A 19 -16.03 11.40 25.42
N GLY A 20 -15.96 11.54 26.75
CA GLY A 20 -14.74 11.33 27.53
C GLY A 20 -14.37 9.86 27.75
N GLY A 21 -13.10 9.65 28.11
CA GLY A 21 -12.58 8.38 28.62
C GLY A 21 -11.24 8.61 29.31
N GLY A 22 -11.27 8.72 30.64
CA GLY A 22 -10.08 8.83 31.48
C GLY A 22 -9.25 7.53 31.45
N GLY A 23 -7.92 7.69 31.46
CA GLY A 23 -6.96 6.61 31.62
C GLY A 23 -5.57 7.19 31.90
N GLY A 24 -4.87 6.61 32.88
CA GLY A 24 -3.65 7.15 33.51
C GLY A 24 -2.60 7.71 32.56
N GLY A 25 -2.01 8.84 32.98
CA GLY A 25 -0.99 9.58 32.26
C GLY A 25 0.33 8.82 32.15
N TYR A 26 0.43 7.99 31.12
CA TYR A 26 1.68 7.68 30.45
C TYR A 26 1.55 8.36 29.09
N GLY A 27 2.10 9.57 28.97
CA GLY A 27 2.06 10.30 27.70
C GLY A 27 2.74 9.47 26.62
N LYS A 28 1.99 9.06 25.59
CA LYS A 28 2.58 8.46 24.39
C LYS A 28 3.63 9.45 23.87
N PRO A 29 4.90 9.06 23.71
CA PRO A 29 5.89 9.94 23.11
C PRO A 29 5.41 10.36 21.72
N PRO A 30 5.71 11.61 21.30
CA PRO A 30 5.32 12.08 19.97
C PRO A 30 5.87 11.13 18.90
N GLY A 31 5.08 10.89 17.86
CA GLY A 31 5.58 10.10 16.73
C GLY A 31 6.71 10.85 16.02
N MET A 32 7.62 10.09 15.41
CA MET A 32 8.72 10.64 14.63
C MET A 32 8.32 10.69 13.15
N PRO A 33 8.49 11.84 12.47
CA PRO A 33 8.29 11.92 11.03
C PRO A 33 9.26 11.03 10.26
N TYR A 34 8.81 10.55 9.10
CA TYR A 34 9.62 9.81 8.14
C TYR A 34 9.10 10.02 6.71
N ASP A 35 9.93 9.69 5.74
CA ASP A 35 9.61 9.69 4.32
C ASP A 35 10.46 8.59 3.66
N PHE A 36 9.83 7.73 2.86
CA PHE A 36 10.52 6.78 2.02
C PHE A 36 9.77 6.53 0.71
N GLY A 37 10.53 6.12 -0.31
CA GLY A 37 9.97 5.64 -1.56
C GLY A 37 10.87 4.61 -2.22
N TYR A 38 10.28 3.72 -3.01
CA TYR A 38 10.99 2.77 -3.86
C TYR A 38 10.20 2.45 -5.14
N GLY A 39 10.91 1.99 -6.16
CA GLY A 39 10.29 1.56 -7.41
C GLY A 39 11.13 0.52 -8.13
N VAL A 40 10.44 -0.41 -8.80
CA VAL A 40 11.02 -1.42 -9.68
C VAL A 40 10.36 -1.29 -11.03
N LYS A 41 11.19 -1.09 -12.06
CA LYS A 41 10.77 -1.09 -13.46
C LYS A 41 11.66 -2.05 -14.24
N ASP A 42 11.09 -3.18 -14.65
CA ASP A 42 11.74 -4.19 -15.48
C ASP A 42 10.86 -4.47 -16.70
N GLU A 43 11.22 -3.86 -17.82
CA GLU A 43 10.51 -3.98 -19.09
C GLU A 43 10.62 -5.39 -19.69
N TYR A 44 11.72 -6.11 -19.42
CA TYR A 44 11.90 -7.47 -19.93
C TYR A 44 10.98 -8.47 -19.25
N ARG A 45 10.78 -8.32 -17.93
CA ARG A 45 9.86 -9.16 -17.15
C ARG A 45 8.42 -8.64 -17.12
N GLY A 46 8.17 -7.44 -17.65
CA GLY A 46 6.87 -6.77 -17.58
C GLY A 46 6.47 -6.39 -16.15
N VAL A 47 7.45 -6.20 -15.27
CA VAL A 47 7.22 -5.90 -13.84
C VAL A 47 7.39 -4.41 -13.62
N ASN A 48 6.33 -3.77 -13.13
CA ASN A 48 6.38 -2.37 -12.73
C ASN A 48 5.57 -2.18 -11.45
N PHE A 49 6.24 -1.80 -10.36
CA PHE A 49 5.62 -1.48 -9.09
C PHE A 49 6.46 -0.48 -8.31
N GLY A 50 5.83 0.25 -7.40
CA GLY A 50 6.51 1.20 -6.54
C GLY A 50 5.62 1.68 -5.42
N GLN A 51 6.21 2.39 -4.47
CA GLN A 51 5.53 2.96 -3.31
C GLN A 51 6.24 4.22 -2.86
N ASP A 52 5.46 5.20 -2.43
CA ASP A 52 5.92 6.40 -1.72
C ASP A 52 5.05 6.56 -0.46
N GLU A 53 5.66 6.79 0.69
CA GLU A 53 4.97 6.98 1.96
C GLU A 53 5.71 7.97 2.86
N GLU A 54 4.95 8.86 3.48
CA GLU A 54 5.42 9.82 4.47
C GLU A 54 4.56 9.77 5.73
N SER A 55 5.15 10.18 6.85
CA SER A 55 4.42 10.46 8.08
C SER A 55 4.93 11.72 8.74
N ASP A 56 4.01 12.51 9.29
CA ASP A 56 4.32 13.65 10.17
C ASP A 56 4.43 13.25 11.67
N GLY A 57 4.37 11.95 11.96
CA GLY A 57 4.35 11.39 13.31
C GLY A 57 2.94 11.19 13.91
N ASN A 58 1.90 11.71 13.26
CA ASN A 58 0.50 11.52 13.65
C ASN A 58 -0.33 10.88 12.53
N VAL A 59 -0.10 11.30 11.29
CA VAL A 59 -0.77 10.79 10.09
C VAL A 59 0.27 10.17 9.18
N VAL A 60 -0.08 9.04 8.56
CA VAL A 60 0.68 8.40 7.47
C VAL A 60 -0.08 8.62 6.19
N ARG A 61 0.60 9.03 5.12
CA ARG A 61 0.05 9.15 3.77
C ARG A 61 0.97 8.47 2.80
N GLY A 62 0.40 7.75 1.85
CA GLY A 62 1.21 7.12 0.81
C GLY A 62 0.40 6.66 -0.37
N SER A 63 1.13 6.20 -1.37
CA SER A 63 0.56 5.49 -2.50
C SER A 63 1.45 4.34 -2.93
N TYR A 64 0.85 3.27 -3.43
CA TYR A 64 1.59 2.23 -4.14
C TYR A 64 0.96 1.94 -5.50
N THR A 65 1.80 1.47 -6.42
CA THR A 65 1.42 1.14 -7.80
C THR A 65 1.84 -0.27 -8.14
N VAL A 66 0.98 -0.99 -8.89
CA VAL A 66 1.25 -2.34 -9.38
C VAL A 66 0.71 -2.49 -10.79
N GLN A 67 1.57 -2.88 -11.73
CA GLN A 67 1.14 -3.31 -13.06
C GLN A 67 0.50 -4.70 -12.98
N LEU A 68 -0.77 -4.79 -13.36
CA LEU A 68 -1.53 -6.03 -13.35
C LEU A 68 -1.34 -6.83 -14.65
N PRO A 69 -1.51 -8.17 -14.60
CA PRO A 69 -1.44 -9.03 -15.77
C PRO A 69 -2.49 -8.75 -16.84
N ASP A 70 -3.60 -8.10 -16.47
CA ASP A 70 -4.67 -7.69 -17.41
C ASP A 70 -4.33 -6.39 -18.17
N GLY A 71 -3.13 -5.85 -18.00
CA GLY A 71 -2.66 -4.63 -18.65
C GLY A 71 -3.00 -3.34 -17.91
N ARG A 72 -3.83 -3.38 -16.86
CA ARG A 72 -4.12 -2.19 -16.05
C ARG A 72 -3.03 -1.93 -15.02
N THR A 73 -2.90 -0.68 -14.60
CA THR A 73 -2.12 -0.31 -13.42
C THR A 73 -3.09 -0.08 -12.26
N GLN A 74 -2.90 -0.81 -11.18
CA GLN A 74 -3.56 -0.52 -9.91
C GLN A 74 -2.78 0.57 -9.19
N ILE A 75 -3.48 1.60 -8.72
CA ILE A 75 -2.95 2.67 -7.89
C ILE A 75 -3.75 2.67 -6.61
N VAL A 76 -3.07 2.59 -5.47
CA VAL A 76 -3.73 2.67 -4.17
C VAL A 76 -3.17 3.85 -3.42
N THR A 77 -4.03 4.80 -3.08
CA THR A 77 -3.68 5.97 -2.27
C THR A 77 -4.32 5.80 -0.91
N TYR A 78 -3.56 6.02 0.16
CA TYR A 78 -4.03 5.75 1.51
C TYR A 78 -3.61 6.82 2.53
N GLU A 79 -4.40 6.91 3.59
CA GLU A 79 -4.14 7.71 4.77
C GLU A 79 -4.45 6.88 6.02
N ALA A 80 -3.60 6.98 7.04
CA ALA A 80 -3.84 6.36 8.34
C ALA A 80 -3.60 7.35 9.47
N ASP A 81 -4.55 7.44 10.39
CA ASP A 81 -4.49 8.29 11.57
C ASP A 81 -5.17 7.60 12.77
N HIS A 82 -5.00 8.15 13.97
CA HIS A 82 -5.55 7.55 15.20
C HIS A 82 -7.07 7.63 15.30
N ASP A 83 -7.69 8.63 14.66
CA ASP A 83 -9.10 8.96 14.85
C ASP A 83 -10.01 8.18 13.89
N ASN A 84 -9.54 7.95 12.67
CA ASN A 84 -10.29 7.40 11.55
C ASN A 84 -9.70 6.08 11.03
N GLY A 85 -8.55 5.65 11.56
CA GLY A 85 -7.86 4.43 11.14
C GLY A 85 -7.32 4.51 9.71
N TYR A 86 -7.04 3.35 9.11
CA TYR A 86 -6.55 3.24 7.73
C TYR A 86 -7.69 3.36 6.71
N ARG A 87 -7.56 4.26 5.75
CA ARG A 87 -8.49 4.46 4.64
C ARG A 87 -7.71 4.50 3.33
N ALA A 88 -8.24 3.86 2.28
CA ALA A 88 -7.59 3.82 0.98
C ALA A 88 -8.58 3.92 -0.18
N ASN A 89 -8.15 4.58 -1.24
CA ASN A 89 -8.80 4.61 -2.53
C ASN A 89 -8.00 3.74 -3.50
N VAL A 90 -8.70 2.88 -4.24
CA VAL A 90 -8.10 1.98 -5.23
C VAL A 90 -8.59 2.39 -6.60
N GLU A 91 -7.66 2.76 -7.47
CA GLU A 91 -7.92 3.15 -8.85
C GLU A 91 -7.26 2.16 -9.80
N TYR A 92 -7.88 1.97 -10.96
CA TYR A 92 -7.35 1.15 -12.04
C TYR A 92 -7.23 2.02 -13.29
N VAL A 93 -6.02 2.17 -13.80
CA VAL A 93 -5.72 2.93 -15.02
C VAL A 93 -5.44 1.97 -16.16
N GLY A 94 -6.01 2.24 -17.34
CA GLY A 94 -5.88 1.41 -18.54
C GLY A 94 -7.09 0.52 -18.80
N GLU A 95 -6.99 -0.32 -19.83
CA GLU A 95 -8.06 -1.23 -20.25
C GLU A 95 -7.75 -2.66 -19.83
N ALA A 96 -8.73 -3.33 -19.21
CA ALA A 96 -8.60 -4.73 -18.84
C ALA A 96 -8.61 -5.62 -20.10
N GLN A 97 -7.55 -6.41 -20.28
CA GLN A 97 -7.44 -7.40 -21.33
C GLN A 97 -7.69 -8.79 -20.74
N PHE A 98 -8.63 -9.51 -21.33
CA PHE A 98 -8.97 -10.87 -20.93
C PHE A 98 -8.58 -11.84 -22.06
N PRO A 99 -8.02 -13.01 -21.74
CA PRO A 99 -7.83 -14.05 -22.73
C PRO A 99 -9.19 -14.47 -23.30
N HIS A 100 -9.30 -14.49 -24.62
CA HIS A 100 -10.50 -14.89 -25.36
C HIS A 100 -10.73 -16.42 -25.32
N GLU A 101 -9.72 -17.18 -24.91
CA GLU A 101 -9.81 -18.62 -24.70
C GLU A 101 -9.49 -18.97 -23.26
N PHE A 102 -10.51 -19.44 -22.53
CA PHE A 102 -10.26 -20.27 -21.37
C PHE A 102 -9.80 -21.63 -21.90
N GLY A 103 -8.54 -21.99 -21.64
CA GLY A 103 -8.06 -23.34 -21.93
C GLY A 103 -8.96 -24.41 -21.31
N PRO A 104 -8.86 -25.68 -21.74
CA PRO A 104 -9.63 -26.75 -21.14
C PRO A 104 -9.42 -26.75 -19.62
N PRO A 105 -10.44 -27.06 -18.81
CA PRO A 105 -10.32 -27.09 -17.37
C PRO A 105 -9.09 -27.89 -16.96
N VAL A 106 -8.20 -27.26 -16.18
CA VAL A 106 -7.03 -27.92 -15.64
C VAL A 106 -7.49 -29.01 -14.66
N THR A 107 -7.55 -30.25 -15.13
CA THR A 107 -7.71 -31.40 -14.26
C THR A 107 -6.38 -31.64 -13.56
N PHE A 108 -6.23 -31.09 -12.36
CA PHE A 108 -5.13 -31.43 -11.47
C PHE A 108 -5.21 -32.93 -11.16
N LYS A 109 -4.39 -33.74 -11.84
CA LYS A 109 -4.16 -35.10 -11.41
C LYS A 109 -3.41 -35.00 -10.07
N PRO A 110 -3.89 -35.65 -8.98
CA PRO A 110 -3.17 -35.63 -7.73
C PRO A 110 -1.76 -36.19 -7.95
N GLN A 111 -0.73 -35.36 -7.77
CA GLN A 111 0.65 -35.82 -7.78
C GLN A 111 0.88 -36.66 -6.53
N THR A 112 0.93 -37.98 -6.68
CA THR A 112 1.28 -38.93 -5.61
C THR A 112 2.80 -39.04 -5.41
N SER A 113 3.54 -37.94 -5.54
CA SER A 113 5.00 -37.96 -5.38
C SER A 113 5.42 -36.87 -4.40
N GLY A 114 5.73 -37.33 -3.18
CA GLY A 114 6.47 -36.62 -2.15
C GLY A 114 6.04 -35.18 -1.89
N TYR A 115 5.21 -34.97 -0.87
CA TYR A 115 5.15 -33.67 -0.20
C TYR A 115 6.58 -33.28 0.24
N GLN A 116 7.25 -32.43 -0.54
CA GLN A 116 8.32 -31.61 -0.02
C GLN A 116 7.67 -30.40 0.62
N LYS A 117 7.65 -30.39 1.95
CA LYS A 117 7.29 -29.22 2.74
C LYS A 117 8.09 -28.04 2.18
N PRO A 118 7.44 -26.95 1.73
CA PRO A 118 8.14 -25.72 1.37
C PRO A 118 9.07 -25.37 2.54
N GLN A 119 10.38 -25.32 2.27
CA GLN A 119 11.31 -24.77 3.26
C GLN A 119 10.86 -23.34 3.48
N GLN A 120 10.56 -23.00 4.74
CA GLN A 120 10.12 -21.66 5.11
C GLN A 120 11.06 -20.66 4.46
N GLN A 121 10.49 -19.81 3.60
CA GLN A 121 11.18 -18.66 3.04
C GLN A 121 11.82 -17.92 4.21
N GLN A 122 13.12 -17.58 4.06
CA GLN A 122 13.91 -16.97 5.12
C GLN A 122 13.12 -15.86 5.78
N SER A 123 13.03 -15.91 7.11
CA SER A 123 12.42 -14.84 7.88
C SER A 123 13.08 -13.53 7.46
N TYR A 124 12.26 -12.55 7.07
CA TYR A 124 12.74 -11.22 6.77
C TYR A 124 13.54 -10.71 7.98
N GLN A 125 14.85 -10.54 7.80
CA GLN A 125 15.69 -9.84 8.75
C GLN A 125 15.73 -8.38 8.31
N PRO A 126 15.18 -7.44 9.11
CA PRO A 126 15.35 -6.05 8.81
C PRO A 126 16.85 -5.72 8.78
N PRO A 127 17.30 -4.84 7.86
CA PRO A 127 18.69 -4.42 7.82
C PRO A 127 19.12 -3.88 9.18
N LYS A 128 20.31 -4.28 9.64
CA LYS A 128 20.88 -3.73 10.87
C LYS A 128 21.05 -2.23 10.68
N GLN A 129 20.39 -1.43 11.52
CA GLN A 129 20.63 0.01 11.58
C GLN A 129 22.11 0.23 11.91
N SER A 130 22.85 0.67 10.91
CA SER A 130 24.26 1.04 11.04
C SER A 130 24.35 2.38 11.74
N GLY A 131 24.47 2.34 13.08
CA GLY A 131 25.35 3.20 13.86
C GLY A 131 25.12 4.72 13.87
N GLY A 132 24.70 5.21 15.04
CA GLY A 132 25.40 6.31 15.71
C GLY A 132 24.86 7.72 15.47
N TYR A 133 23.94 8.16 16.34
CA TYR A 133 23.90 9.57 16.73
C TYR A 133 24.62 9.68 18.08
N GLN A 134 25.77 10.35 18.08
CA GLN A 134 26.43 10.84 19.29
C GLN A 134 25.56 11.90 19.96
#